data_AF-A0A136PRV7-F1
#
_entry.id   AF-A0A136PRV7-F1
#
_cell.length_a   1.000
_cell.length_b   1.000
_cell.length_c   1.000
_cell.angle_alpha   90.00
_cell.angle_beta   90.00
_cell.angle_gamma   90.00
#
_symmetry.space_group_name_H-M   'P 1'
#
loop_
_entity.id
_entity.type
_entity.pdbx_description
1 polymer ?
#
loop_
_entity_poly.entity_id
_entity_poly.type
_entity_poly.pdbx_seq_one_letter_code
_entity_poly.pdbx_strand_id
1 'polypeptide(L)'
;MTVEMSATNSAIPGSDLTVVAQALHEEVAGTGLVPPAETGPTAHLLAALARIYGNAPFVPLEQARHELGVDRAGFERLLELFTRIPALRAAVENGPSGRYWTNTVLGLERAGVFDAVLARKPTFPHLVGLYPGPTCMFRCHFCVRVTGARYQASSLAGGNEMFASVIDEVPAGNRDAMYVSGGLEPLTNPGLGALVSRAAGRGFRIVLYTNSFALTEQKLKGEQGLWDLHAIRTSLYGLTDEEYQATTGKQGSFTRVRANLARFQQLRAEREAPIRLGLSYIVLPGRAGRLSALVDFIAELNEAAPDRPLDYINLREDYSGRPDGKLSPDERAELQDELNRFREKAAQRTPTLHVDYGYALHSLMMGTDVQLVRIRPETMRPTAHPQVSVQVDLLGDVYLYREAAFPGLAGADRYRIGTVGPDTTLTEVVESFVTSGATVTPQAEDEYFLDGFDQAVTARLNQMETDIADGWGERRGFLR
;
A
#
# COMPACT_ATOMS: atom_id res chain seq x y z
N MET A 1 -26.51 -9.63 9.71
CA MET A 1 -26.07 -8.68 10.73
C MET A 1 -27.06 -7.53 10.74
N THR A 2 -27.74 -7.29 11.85
CA THR A 2 -28.42 -6.01 12.10
C THR A 2 -27.34 -4.95 12.17
N VAL A 3 -27.24 -4.11 11.15
CA VAL A 3 -26.32 -2.97 11.15
C VAL A 3 -26.77 -2.04 12.28
N GLU A 4 -25.92 -1.81 13.28
CA GLU A 4 -26.18 -0.82 14.33
C GLU A 4 -26.58 0.52 13.71
N MET A 5 -27.57 1.18 14.31
CA MET A 5 -28.05 2.50 13.91
C MET A 5 -26.97 3.55 14.15
N SER A 6 -26.07 3.74 13.19
CA SER A 6 -24.99 4.71 13.28
C SER A 6 -24.80 5.46 11.96
N ALA A 7 -24.59 6.77 12.06
CA ALA A 7 -24.18 7.63 10.96
C ALA A 7 -22.89 7.13 10.28
N THR A 8 -22.02 6.44 11.03
CA THR A 8 -20.76 5.86 10.54
C THR A 8 -20.94 4.65 9.63
N ASN A 9 -22.18 4.18 9.43
CA ASN A 9 -22.48 3.02 8.59
C ASN A 9 -23.07 3.43 7.22
N SER A 10 -23.14 4.73 6.92
CA SER A 10 -23.82 5.26 5.72
C SER A 10 -23.26 4.72 4.39
N ALA A 11 -21.98 4.36 4.35
CA ALA A 11 -21.35 3.77 3.17
C ALA A 11 -21.38 2.24 3.13
N ILE A 12 -21.87 1.56 4.18
CA ILE A 12 -21.94 0.10 4.23
C ILE A 12 -23.07 -0.38 3.31
N PRO A 13 -22.81 -1.35 2.41
CA PRO A 13 -23.83 -1.89 1.50
C PRO A 13 -25.05 -2.44 2.23
N GLY A 14 -26.23 -2.17 1.70
CA GLY A 14 -27.50 -2.62 2.29
C GLY A 14 -28.02 -1.76 3.45
N SER A 15 -27.31 -0.70 3.85
CA SER A 15 -27.80 0.25 4.84
C SER A 15 -28.97 1.08 4.29
N ASP A 16 -30.02 1.26 5.10
CA ASP A 16 -31.15 2.14 4.77
C ASP A 16 -30.74 3.61 4.96
N LEU A 17 -30.61 4.34 3.86
CA LEU A 17 -30.25 5.75 3.89
C LEU A 17 -31.24 6.62 4.66
N THR A 18 -32.50 6.21 4.78
CA THR A 18 -33.50 6.94 5.57
C THR A 18 -33.18 6.86 7.04
N VAL A 19 -32.83 5.66 7.53
CA VAL A 19 -32.44 5.42 8.92
C VAL A 19 -31.13 6.13 9.25
N VAL A 20 -30.17 6.09 8.33
CA VAL A 20 -28.89 6.80 8.46
C VAL A 20 -29.09 8.31 8.49
N ALA A 21 -29.94 8.86 7.60
CA ALA A 21 -30.25 10.28 7.58
C ALA A 21 -30.92 10.74 8.89
N GLN A 22 -31.76 9.89 9.48
CA GLN A 22 -32.35 10.16 10.79
C GLN A 22 -31.27 10.23 11.89
N ALA A 23 -30.28 9.32 11.87
CA ALA A 23 -29.16 9.35 12.80
C ALA A 23 -28.26 10.60 12.63
N LEU A 24 -28.12 11.10 11.40
CA LEU A 24 -27.36 12.32 11.09
C LEU A 24 -28.14 13.61 11.41
N HIS A 25 -29.45 13.54 11.67
CA HIS A 25 -30.29 14.74 11.75
C HIS A 25 -29.84 15.71 12.84
N GLU A 26 -29.54 15.18 14.05
CA GLU A 26 -29.08 16.00 15.18
C GLU A 26 -27.70 16.61 14.92
N GLU A 27 -26.78 15.86 14.31
CA GLU A 27 -25.45 16.36 13.93
C GLU A 27 -25.55 17.49 12.92
N VAL A 28 -26.41 17.35 11.89
CA VAL A 28 -26.65 18.39 10.89
C VAL A 28 -27.30 19.63 11.52
N ALA A 29 -28.35 19.44 12.32
CA ALA A 29 -29.02 20.53 13.02
C ALA A 29 -28.07 21.31 13.94
N GLY A 30 -27.19 20.59 14.64
CA GLY A 30 -26.21 21.15 15.56
C GLY A 30 -25.17 22.07 14.89
N THR A 31 -24.98 21.98 13.56
CA THR A 31 -24.06 22.86 12.84
C THR A 31 -24.56 24.30 12.70
N GLY A 32 -25.88 24.52 12.76
CA GLY A 32 -26.50 25.83 12.53
C GLY A 32 -26.40 26.37 11.09
N LEU A 33 -25.89 25.57 10.14
CA LEU A 33 -25.71 26.00 8.74
C LEU A 33 -26.93 25.73 7.85
N VAL A 34 -27.90 24.96 8.36
CA VAL A 34 -29.05 24.47 7.61
C VAL A 34 -30.32 24.85 8.36
N PRO A 35 -31.32 25.44 7.70
CA PRO A 35 -32.63 25.69 8.31
C PRO A 35 -33.27 24.38 8.80
N PRO A 36 -34.04 24.40 9.91
CA PRO A 36 -34.68 23.17 10.43
C PRO A 36 -35.53 22.40 9.42
N ALA A 37 -36.16 23.11 8.47
CA ALA A 37 -36.97 22.51 7.41
C ALA A 37 -36.13 21.73 6.37
N GLU A 38 -34.84 22.05 6.23
CA GLU A 38 -33.92 21.48 5.26
C GLU A 38 -32.97 20.44 5.88
N THR A 39 -32.94 20.31 7.21
CA THR A 39 -32.06 19.38 7.94
C THR A 39 -32.24 17.93 7.47
N GLY A 40 -33.48 17.45 7.38
CA GLY A 40 -33.79 16.08 6.93
C GLY A 40 -33.30 15.79 5.50
N PRO A 41 -33.74 16.58 4.51
CA PRO A 41 -33.23 16.45 3.13
C PRO A 41 -31.71 16.53 3.03
N THR A 42 -31.08 17.45 3.77
CA THR A 42 -29.61 17.61 3.79
C THR A 42 -28.91 16.41 4.39
N ALA A 43 -29.42 15.86 5.50
CA ALA A 43 -28.88 14.64 6.10
C ALA A 43 -28.93 13.45 5.13
N HIS A 44 -29.99 13.34 4.33
CA HIS A 44 -30.10 12.30 3.30
C HIS A 44 -29.05 12.48 2.19
N LEU A 45 -28.84 13.71 1.71
CA LEU A 45 -27.82 14.01 0.72
C LEU A 45 -26.40 13.76 1.24
N LEU A 46 -26.12 14.08 2.51
CA LEU A 46 -24.82 13.79 3.15
C LEU A 46 -24.58 12.28 3.29
N ALA A 47 -25.60 11.51 3.68
CA ALA A 47 -25.53 10.05 3.72
C ALA A 47 -25.27 9.46 2.33
N ALA A 48 -25.93 9.99 1.29
CA ALA A 48 -25.72 9.58 -0.09
C ALA A 48 -24.30 9.94 -0.59
N LEU A 49 -23.79 11.12 -0.26
CA LEU A 49 -22.43 11.55 -0.58
C LEU A 49 -21.38 10.65 0.09
N ALA A 50 -21.56 10.33 1.37
CA ALA A 50 -20.69 9.39 2.08
C ALA A 50 -20.73 8.00 1.44
N ARG A 51 -21.91 7.57 0.98
CA ARG A 51 -22.05 6.32 0.23
C ARG A 51 -21.29 6.33 -1.10
N ILE A 52 -21.34 7.43 -1.87
CA ILE A 52 -20.56 7.55 -3.12
C ILE A 52 -19.08 7.33 -2.83
N TYR A 53 -18.47 8.13 -1.97
CA TYR A 53 -17.02 8.08 -1.73
C TYR A 53 -16.54 6.85 -0.93
N GLY A 54 -17.42 6.26 -0.11
CA GLY A 54 -17.11 5.01 0.59
C GLY A 54 -17.23 3.77 -0.29
N ASN A 55 -17.92 3.83 -1.43
CA ASN A 55 -18.07 2.70 -2.36
C ASN A 55 -17.20 2.86 -3.61
N ALA A 56 -17.13 4.05 -4.19
CA ALA A 56 -16.32 4.39 -5.36
C ALA A 56 -15.29 5.47 -4.96
N PRO A 57 -14.01 5.11 -4.73
CA PRO A 57 -13.00 6.09 -4.39
C PRO A 57 -12.67 6.91 -5.64
N PHE A 58 -12.28 8.17 -5.44
CA PHE A 58 -11.80 9.04 -6.52
C PHE A 58 -12.84 9.36 -7.61
N VAL A 59 -14.12 9.42 -7.25
CA VAL A 59 -15.14 10.06 -8.10
C VAL A 59 -14.86 11.57 -8.15
N PRO A 60 -14.84 12.21 -9.33
CA PRO A 60 -14.76 13.68 -9.43
C PRO A 60 -15.92 14.38 -8.73
N LEU A 61 -15.66 15.52 -8.10
CA LEU A 61 -16.66 16.26 -7.34
C LEU A 61 -17.83 16.72 -8.22
N GLU A 62 -17.57 17.15 -9.45
CA GLU A 62 -18.63 17.55 -10.38
C GLU A 62 -19.52 16.36 -10.78
N GLN A 63 -18.94 15.17 -10.93
CA GLN A 63 -19.70 13.96 -11.17
C GLN A 63 -20.60 13.61 -9.97
N ALA A 64 -20.03 13.60 -8.76
CA ALA A 64 -20.80 13.33 -7.53
C ALA A 64 -21.95 14.34 -7.34
N ARG A 65 -21.72 15.61 -7.68
CA ARG A 65 -22.76 16.65 -7.69
C ARG A 65 -23.92 16.29 -8.61
N HIS A 66 -23.61 15.89 -9.84
CA HIS A 66 -24.61 15.50 -10.83
C HIS A 66 -25.40 14.26 -10.39
N GLU A 67 -24.73 13.26 -9.81
CA GLU A 67 -25.37 12.05 -9.27
C GLU A 67 -26.35 12.36 -8.13
N LEU A 68 -26.04 13.36 -7.29
CA LEU A 68 -26.93 13.82 -6.22
C LEU A 68 -28.04 14.76 -6.69
N GLY A 69 -27.99 15.24 -7.94
CA GLY A 69 -29.02 16.12 -8.51
C GLY A 69 -29.08 17.51 -7.85
N VAL A 70 -27.98 17.98 -7.28
CA VAL A 70 -27.90 19.28 -6.59
C VAL A 70 -27.19 20.34 -7.44
N ASP A 71 -27.53 21.61 -7.25
CA ASP A 71 -26.82 22.72 -7.85
C ASP A 71 -25.45 22.95 -7.19
N ARG A 72 -24.62 23.84 -7.77
CA ARG A 72 -23.26 24.08 -7.26
C ARG A 72 -23.26 24.63 -5.83
N ALA A 73 -24.10 25.62 -5.54
CA ALA A 73 -24.17 26.23 -4.21
C ALA A 73 -24.66 25.24 -3.14
N GLY A 74 -25.63 24.39 -3.48
CA GLY A 74 -26.09 23.30 -2.63
C GLY A 74 -24.99 22.28 -2.37
N PHE A 75 -24.24 21.89 -3.40
CA PHE A 75 -23.13 20.96 -3.23
C PHE A 75 -21.96 21.52 -2.42
N GLU A 76 -21.59 22.79 -2.61
CA GLU A 76 -20.60 23.47 -1.77
C GLU A 76 -20.98 23.42 -0.29
N ARG A 77 -22.27 23.65 0.03
CA ARG A 77 -22.81 23.54 1.38
C ARG A 77 -22.72 22.12 1.92
N LEU A 78 -23.02 21.11 1.09
CA LEU A 78 -22.87 19.70 1.46
C LEU A 78 -21.41 19.36 1.79
N LEU A 79 -20.45 19.79 0.98
CA LEU A 79 -19.03 19.56 1.23
C LEU A 79 -18.56 20.25 2.51
N GLU A 80 -19.01 21.49 2.76
CA GLU A 80 -18.70 22.19 4.01
C GLU A 80 -19.26 21.47 5.25
N LEU A 81 -20.51 21.01 5.18
CA LEU A 81 -21.11 20.20 6.24
C LEU A 81 -20.36 18.88 6.44
N PHE A 82 -19.95 18.24 5.34
CA PHE A 82 -19.22 16.98 5.38
C PHE A 82 -17.93 17.10 6.18
N THR A 83 -17.18 18.19 5.97
CA THR A 83 -15.94 18.45 6.71
C THR A 83 -16.18 18.71 8.20
N ARG A 84 -17.34 19.24 8.59
CA ARG A 84 -17.68 19.57 9.98
C ARG A 84 -18.25 18.40 10.78
N ILE A 85 -18.70 17.33 10.13
CA ILE A 85 -19.38 16.19 10.77
C ILE A 85 -18.44 14.96 10.71
N PRO A 86 -17.72 14.63 11.80
CA PRO A 86 -16.73 13.55 11.79
C PRO A 86 -17.31 12.18 11.44
N ALA A 87 -18.57 11.92 11.79
CA ALA A 87 -19.24 10.66 11.50
C ALA A 87 -19.31 10.34 10.00
N LEU A 88 -19.38 11.37 9.13
CA LEU A 88 -19.43 11.19 7.68
C LEU A 88 -18.09 10.73 7.10
N ARG A 89 -16.96 11.24 7.63
CA ARG A 89 -15.63 10.72 7.29
C ARG A 89 -15.47 9.29 7.75
N ALA A 90 -15.81 9.01 9.01
CA ALA A 90 -15.77 7.65 9.54
C ALA A 90 -16.60 6.70 8.67
N ALA A 91 -17.74 7.17 8.13
CA ALA A 91 -18.54 6.37 7.22
C ALA A 91 -17.83 6.06 5.89
N VAL A 92 -17.12 7.02 5.29
CA VAL A 92 -16.31 6.77 4.09
C VAL A 92 -15.16 5.79 4.38
N GLU A 93 -14.48 5.97 5.52
CA GLU A 93 -13.39 5.10 5.97
C GLU A 93 -13.84 3.67 6.31
N ASN A 94 -15.07 3.51 6.81
CA ASN A 94 -15.69 2.22 7.09
C ASN A 94 -16.35 1.59 5.84
N GLY A 95 -16.49 2.36 4.75
CA GLY A 95 -17.04 1.88 3.50
C GLY A 95 -16.14 0.84 2.82
N PRO A 96 -16.65 0.12 1.81
CA PRO A 96 -15.87 -0.86 1.05
C PRO A 96 -14.51 -0.36 0.56
N SER A 97 -14.49 0.86 0.02
CA SER A 97 -13.30 1.52 -0.53
C SER A 97 -12.52 2.33 0.50
N GLY A 98 -12.92 2.25 1.77
CA GLY A 98 -12.30 2.92 2.92
C GLY A 98 -10.81 2.66 3.07
N ARG A 99 -10.31 1.51 2.59
CA ARG A 99 -8.88 1.17 2.60
C ARG A 99 -8.04 2.06 1.69
N TYR A 100 -8.56 2.54 0.56
CA TYR A 100 -7.83 3.53 -0.25
C TYR A 100 -7.60 4.82 0.53
N TRP A 101 -8.64 5.27 1.26
CA TRP A 101 -8.59 6.47 2.08
C TRP A 101 -7.64 6.32 3.27
N THR A 102 -7.83 5.27 4.07
CA THR A 102 -7.13 5.08 5.35
C THR A 102 -5.67 4.63 5.19
N ASN A 103 -5.38 3.73 4.23
CA ASN A 103 -4.04 3.17 4.09
C ASN A 103 -3.11 4.01 3.20
N THR A 104 -3.66 4.84 2.30
CA THR A 104 -2.86 5.52 1.26
C THR A 104 -3.11 7.03 1.22
N VAL A 105 -4.35 7.46 1.04
CA VAL A 105 -4.65 8.85 0.64
C VAL A 105 -4.56 9.84 1.80
N LEU A 106 -5.27 9.60 2.89
CA LEU A 106 -5.44 10.60 3.95
C LEU A 106 -4.13 10.94 4.67
N GLY A 107 -3.20 9.98 4.78
CA GLY A 107 -1.86 10.24 5.31
C GLY A 107 -1.07 11.24 4.46
N LEU A 108 -1.07 11.03 3.14
CA LEU A 108 -0.38 11.88 2.17
C LEU A 108 -1.01 13.27 2.07
N GLU A 109 -2.34 13.35 2.13
CA GLU A 109 -3.08 14.62 2.12
C GLU A 109 -2.80 15.47 3.36
N ARG A 110 -2.85 14.87 4.55
CA ARG A 110 -2.55 15.60 5.79
C ARG A 110 -1.12 16.14 5.80
N ALA A 111 -0.19 15.41 5.18
CA ALA A 111 1.20 15.82 5.01
C ALA A 111 1.41 16.85 3.88
N GLY A 112 0.36 17.23 3.13
CA GLY A 112 0.44 18.22 2.05
C GLY A 112 1.18 17.72 0.80
N VAL A 113 1.34 16.40 0.65
CA VAL A 113 2.14 15.80 -0.43
C VAL A 113 1.46 16.00 -1.79
N PHE A 114 0.15 15.77 -1.87
CA PHE A 114 -0.58 15.97 -3.12
C PHE A 114 -0.63 17.44 -3.53
N ASP A 115 -0.74 18.37 -2.57
CA ASP A 115 -0.64 19.79 -2.87
C ASP A 115 0.73 20.15 -3.46
N ALA A 116 1.81 19.57 -2.95
CA ALA A 116 3.15 19.75 -3.51
C ALA A 116 3.26 19.21 -4.95
N VAL A 117 2.68 18.04 -5.23
CA VAL A 117 2.64 17.47 -6.60
C VAL A 117 1.87 18.38 -7.55
N LEU A 118 0.64 18.77 -7.18
CA LEU A 118 -0.25 19.59 -8.00
C LEU A 118 0.33 20.99 -8.27
N ALA A 119 0.99 21.57 -7.27
CA ALA A 119 1.67 22.87 -7.40
C ALA A 119 3.05 22.78 -8.07
N ARG A 120 3.51 21.57 -8.44
CA ARG A 120 4.88 21.30 -8.92
C ARG A 120 5.96 21.88 -8.00
N LYS A 121 5.72 21.83 -6.70
CA LYS A 121 6.66 22.30 -5.69
C LYS A 121 7.69 21.19 -5.44
N PRO A 122 9.00 21.47 -5.57
CA PRO A 122 10.02 20.51 -5.18
C PRO A 122 10.00 20.32 -3.66
N THR A 123 9.88 19.07 -3.23
CA THR A 123 9.96 18.66 -1.83
C THR A 123 10.70 17.33 -1.76
N PHE A 124 11.36 17.05 -0.63
CA PHE A 124 11.90 15.72 -0.39
C PHE A 124 10.79 14.67 -0.51
N PRO A 125 11.03 13.51 -1.15
CA PRO A 125 10.02 12.46 -1.30
C PRO A 125 9.43 12.03 0.05
N HIS A 126 8.11 11.90 0.13
CA HIS A 126 7.46 11.46 1.37
C HIS A 126 7.85 10.03 1.76
N LEU A 127 8.12 9.17 0.76
CA LEU A 127 8.60 7.80 0.90
C LEU A 127 9.81 7.54 -0.02
N VAL A 128 10.81 6.83 0.48
CA VAL A 128 11.98 6.38 -0.29
C VAL A 128 12.12 4.86 -0.15
N GLY A 129 12.01 4.17 -1.28
CA GLY A 129 12.30 2.73 -1.37
C GLY A 129 13.80 2.51 -1.58
N LEU A 130 14.46 1.82 -0.65
CA LEU A 130 15.87 1.44 -0.77
C LEU A 130 15.96 0.03 -1.32
N TYR A 131 16.55 -0.16 -2.51
CA TYR A 131 16.62 -1.45 -3.20
C TYR A 131 18.06 -2.02 -3.22
N PRO A 132 18.58 -2.49 -2.07
CA PRO A 132 20.01 -2.78 -1.90
C PRO A 132 20.43 -4.18 -2.36
N GLY A 133 19.49 -5.04 -2.75
CA GLY A 133 19.78 -6.44 -3.05
C GLY A 133 20.67 -6.58 -4.30
N PRO A 134 21.86 -7.20 -4.22
CA PRO A 134 22.71 -7.46 -5.39
C PRO A 134 22.23 -8.63 -6.27
N THR A 135 21.51 -9.59 -5.67
CA THR A 135 21.08 -10.85 -6.33
C THR A 135 19.76 -11.34 -5.76
N CYS A 136 19.09 -12.27 -6.47
CA CYS A 136 17.94 -12.99 -5.92
C CYS A 136 18.03 -14.47 -6.30
N MET A 137 17.85 -15.35 -5.31
CA MET A 137 17.99 -16.80 -5.45
C MET A 137 16.77 -17.49 -6.09
N PHE A 138 15.63 -16.83 -6.11
CA PHE A 138 14.41 -17.32 -6.77
C PHE A 138 14.41 -16.93 -8.24
N ARG A 139 13.40 -17.35 -8.98
CA ARG A 139 13.01 -16.94 -10.35
C ARG A 139 11.49 -17.00 -10.45
N CYS A 140 10.82 -16.14 -9.67
CA CYS A 140 9.37 -16.21 -9.56
C CYS A 140 8.71 -15.90 -10.90
N HIS A 141 7.74 -16.69 -11.34
CA HIS A 141 7.12 -16.52 -12.68
C HIS A 141 6.38 -15.18 -12.86
N PHE A 142 5.94 -14.57 -11.77
CA PHE A 142 5.29 -13.25 -11.75
C PHE A 142 6.28 -12.11 -11.44
N CYS A 143 7.52 -12.42 -11.08
CA CYS A 143 8.49 -11.39 -10.74
C CYS A 143 8.94 -10.70 -12.01
N VAL A 144 8.83 -9.37 -11.99
CA VAL A 144 9.05 -8.52 -13.14
C VAL A 144 10.50 -8.46 -13.61
N ARG A 145 11.45 -8.92 -12.77
CA ARG A 145 12.87 -8.82 -13.07
C ARG A 145 13.25 -9.62 -14.31
N VAL A 146 14.30 -9.17 -14.97
CA VAL A 146 14.97 -9.96 -16.00
C VAL A 146 15.62 -11.20 -15.36
N THR A 147 15.32 -12.38 -15.89
CA THR A 147 15.89 -13.63 -15.39
C THR A 147 17.42 -13.59 -15.47
N GLY A 148 18.08 -13.77 -14.32
CA GLY A 148 19.54 -13.71 -14.22
C GLY A 148 20.11 -12.32 -13.96
N ALA A 149 19.27 -11.28 -13.86
CA ALA A 149 19.70 -9.95 -13.46
C ALA A 149 20.36 -9.98 -12.08
N ARG A 150 21.49 -9.26 -11.98
CA ARG A 150 22.31 -9.11 -10.79
C ARG A 150 23.18 -7.88 -10.94
N TYR A 151 23.49 -7.25 -9.82
CA TYR A 151 24.52 -6.24 -9.76
C TYR A 151 25.91 -6.89 -9.64
N GLN A 152 26.94 -6.18 -10.09
CA GLN A 152 28.32 -6.64 -9.92
C GLN A 152 28.74 -6.51 -8.46
N ALA A 153 29.56 -7.44 -7.98
CA ALA A 153 30.05 -7.39 -6.59
C ALA A 153 30.85 -6.10 -6.30
N SER A 154 31.53 -5.54 -7.31
CA SER A 154 32.23 -4.26 -7.25
C SER A 154 31.32 -3.07 -6.92
N SER A 155 30.03 -3.15 -7.25
CA SER A 155 29.06 -2.08 -6.97
C SER A 155 28.61 -2.01 -5.51
N LEU A 156 28.85 -3.06 -4.71
CA LEU A 156 28.31 -3.17 -3.35
C LEU A 156 28.85 -2.10 -2.38
N ALA A 157 30.16 -1.83 -2.40
CA ALA A 157 30.76 -0.88 -1.48
C ALA A 157 30.22 0.54 -1.74
N GLY A 158 30.35 1.01 -2.98
CA GLY A 158 29.83 2.32 -3.38
C GLY A 158 28.31 2.43 -3.25
N GLY A 159 27.56 1.38 -3.58
CA GLY A 159 26.11 1.35 -3.41
C GLY A 159 25.68 1.45 -1.94
N ASN A 160 26.38 0.77 -1.02
CA ASN A 160 26.10 0.89 0.41
C ASN A 160 26.48 2.27 0.97
N GLU A 161 27.57 2.88 0.49
CA GLU A 161 27.93 4.26 0.85
C GLU A 161 26.87 5.26 0.35
N MET A 162 26.40 5.09 -0.88
CA MET A 162 25.30 5.88 -1.45
C MET A 162 24.00 5.71 -0.65
N PHE A 163 23.60 4.48 -0.29
CA PHE A 163 22.42 4.31 0.56
C PHE A 163 22.59 4.95 1.93
N ALA A 164 23.80 4.94 2.50
CA ALA A 164 24.06 5.62 3.75
C ALA A 164 23.88 7.14 3.62
N SER A 165 24.28 7.75 2.49
CA SER A 165 24.06 9.19 2.24
C SER A 165 22.57 9.51 2.02
N VAL A 166 21.84 8.70 1.27
CA VAL A 166 20.37 8.83 1.12
C VAL A 166 19.70 8.74 2.50
N ILE A 167 20.09 7.75 3.31
CA ILE A 167 19.58 7.60 4.68
C ILE A 167 19.88 8.83 5.51
N ASP A 168 21.01 9.52 5.35
CA ASP A 168 21.34 10.73 6.12
C ASP A 168 20.54 11.97 5.68
N GLU A 169 20.12 11.99 4.41
CA GLU A 169 19.38 13.09 3.81
C GLU A 169 17.90 13.13 4.24
N VAL A 170 17.30 11.96 4.49
CA VAL A 170 15.87 11.86 4.82
C VAL A 170 15.50 12.75 6.02
N PRO A 171 14.50 13.64 5.92
CA PRO A 171 14.05 14.45 7.05
C PRO A 171 13.46 13.62 8.20
N ALA A 172 13.79 13.95 9.44
CA ALA A 172 13.36 13.20 10.62
C ALA A 172 11.86 13.32 10.96
N GLY A 173 11.11 14.18 10.27
CA GLY A 173 9.69 14.46 10.57
C GLY A 173 8.72 13.32 10.25
N ASN A 174 9.13 12.36 9.41
CA ASN A 174 8.35 11.16 9.09
C ASN A 174 9.17 9.91 9.42
N ARG A 175 8.82 9.22 10.51
CA ARG A 175 9.53 8.00 10.94
C ARG A 175 9.36 6.84 9.97
N ASP A 176 8.37 6.88 9.09
CA ASP A 176 8.05 5.83 8.11
C ASP A 176 8.48 6.20 6.69
N ALA A 177 9.35 7.22 6.54
CA ALA A 177 9.78 7.74 5.25
C ALA A 177 10.62 6.76 4.40
N MET A 178 10.97 5.58 4.92
CA MET A 178 11.84 4.62 4.24
C MET A 178 11.39 3.18 4.44
N TYR A 179 11.61 2.36 3.41
CA TYR A 179 11.47 0.91 3.47
C TYR A 179 12.57 0.24 2.64
N VAL A 180 12.89 -1.01 2.98
CA VAL A 180 13.86 -1.82 2.23
C VAL A 180 13.13 -2.91 1.46
N SER A 181 13.32 -2.98 0.15
CA SER A 181 12.67 -3.97 -0.72
C SER A 181 13.45 -4.17 -2.02
N GLY A 182 12.79 -4.74 -3.04
CA GLY A 182 12.89 -4.38 -4.45
C GLY A 182 14.19 -4.66 -5.20
N GLY A 183 14.07 -4.61 -6.53
CA GLY A 183 15.11 -4.89 -7.52
C GLY A 183 15.52 -6.36 -7.55
N LEU A 184 15.98 -6.88 -6.42
CA LEU A 184 16.40 -8.26 -6.18
C LEU A 184 16.09 -8.62 -4.70
N GLU A 185 16.87 -9.47 -4.02
CA GLU A 185 16.60 -9.86 -2.62
C GLU A 185 17.51 -9.09 -1.64
N PRO A 186 16.97 -8.21 -0.78
CA PRO A 186 17.77 -7.38 0.12
C PRO A 186 18.66 -8.16 1.08
N LEU A 187 18.21 -9.32 1.60
CA LEU A 187 19.01 -10.13 2.51
C LEU A 187 20.28 -10.71 1.86
N THR A 188 20.45 -10.58 0.53
CA THR A 188 21.70 -10.94 -0.15
C THR A 188 22.77 -9.85 -0.08
N ASN A 189 22.44 -8.64 0.39
CA ASN A 189 23.43 -7.58 0.62
C ASN A 189 24.13 -7.78 1.98
N PRO A 190 25.48 -7.91 2.03
CA PRO A 190 26.23 -8.11 3.27
C PRO A 190 26.37 -6.86 4.17
N GLY A 191 26.00 -5.68 3.66
CA GLY A 191 26.00 -4.41 4.39
C GLY A 191 24.62 -3.97 4.87
N LEU A 192 23.57 -4.79 4.67
CA LEU A 192 22.20 -4.40 5.00
C LEU A 192 22.05 -4.08 6.49
N GLY A 193 22.63 -4.88 7.38
CA GLY A 193 22.58 -4.60 8.82
C GLY A 193 23.10 -3.21 9.19
N ALA A 194 24.19 -2.75 8.57
CA ALA A 194 24.75 -1.43 8.84
C ALA A 194 23.82 -0.29 8.38
N LEU A 195 23.20 -0.44 7.21
CA LEU A 195 22.20 0.51 6.70
C LEU A 195 20.99 0.62 7.62
N VAL A 196 20.49 -0.54 8.10
CA VAL A 196 19.37 -0.58 9.04
C VAL A 196 19.72 0.12 10.35
N SER A 197 20.85 -0.22 10.98
CA SER A 197 21.28 0.43 12.23
C SER A 197 21.45 1.94 12.06
N ARG A 198 21.98 2.38 10.91
CA ARG A 198 22.12 3.81 10.60
C ARG A 198 20.76 4.51 10.57
N ALA A 199 19.80 3.95 9.85
CA ALA A 199 18.45 4.52 9.75
C ALA A 199 17.70 4.47 11.10
N ALA A 200 17.78 3.37 11.83
CA ALA A 200 17.18 3.23 13.16
C ALA A 200 17.80 4.23 14.17
N GLY A 201 19.12 4.45 14.10
CA GLY A 201 19.82 5.46 14.90
C GLY A 201 19.37 6.90 14.64
N ARG A 202 18.80 7.17 13.46
CA ARG A 202 18.13 8.45 13.13
C ARG A 202 16.64 8.47 13.52
N GLY A 203 16.10 7.40 14.11
CA GLY A 203 14.73 7.30 14.61
C GLY A 203 13.70 6.72 13.63
N PHE A 204 14.13 6.26 12.45
CA PHE A 204 13.24 5.69 11.44
C PHE A 204 12.81 4.26 11.78
N ARG A 205 11.60 3.92 11.35
CA ARG A 205 11.00 2.59 11.47
C ARG A 205 11.14 1.84 10.16
N ILE A 206 12.27 1.17 9.97
CA ILE A 206 12.53 0.45 8.72
C ILE A 206 11.76 -0.86 8.65
N VAL A 207 10.98 -1.03 7.58
CA VAL A 207 10.34 -2.30 7.24
C VAL A 207 11.12 -2.96 6.11
N LEU A 208 11.49 -4.23 6.32
CA LEU A 208 12.16 -5.06 5.31
C LEU A 208 11.13 -5.96 4.62
N TYR A 209 11.05 -5.87 3.28
CA TYR A 209 10.33 -6.82 2.44
C TYR A 209 11.33 -7.84 1.89
N THR A 210 11.11 -9.12 2.19
CA THR A 210 12.06 -10.19 1.85
C THR A 210 11.34 -11.50 1.59
N ASN A 211 11.99 -12.42 0.89
CA ASN A 211 11.54 -13.79 0.76
C ASN A 211 11.97 -14.70 1.93
N SER A 212 12.76 -14.19 2.89
CA SER A 212 13.25 -14.89 4.08
C SER A 212 14.10 -16.15 3.83
N PHE A 213 14.46 -16.48 2.59
CA PHE A 213 15.32 -17.62 2.28
C PHE A 213 16.73 -17.47 2.87
N ALA A 214 17.21 -16.22 2.92
CA ALA A 214 18.50 -15.84 3.48
C ALA A 214 18.42 -15.36 4.94
N LEU A 215 17.25 -15.39 5.59
CA LEU A 215 17.05 -15.03 7.00
C LEU A 215 17.53 -16.16 7.93
N THR A 216 18.78 -16.58 7.77
CA THR A 216 19.37 -17.64 8.59
C THR A 216 19.87 -17.09 9.91
N GLU A 217 20.02 -17.95 10.92
CA GLU A 217 20.68 -17.58 12.17
C GLU A 217 22.11 -17.04 11.93
N GLN A 218 22.84 -17.57 10.96
CA GLN A 218 24.15 -17.06 10.58
C GLN A 218 24.09 -15.63 10.03
N LYS A 219 23.10 -15.31 9.18
CA LYS A 219 22.88 -13.95 8.68
C LYS A 219 22.60 -12.99 9.84
N LEU A 220 21.71 -13.37 10.76
CA LEU A 220 21.38 -12.57 11.94
C LEU A 220 22.57 -12.40 12.90
N LYS A 221 23.45 -13.41 13.00
CA LYS A 221 24.70 -13.31 13.77
C LYS A 221 25.72 -12.38 13.12
N GLY A 222 25.87 -12.47 11.80
CA GLY A 222 26.82 -11.65 11.04
C GLY A 222 26.39 -10.19 10.87
N GLU A 223 25.09 -9.92 10.88
CA GLU A 223 24.52 -8.58 10.69
C GLU A 223 23.56 -8.23 11.82
N GLN A 224 24.12 -7.91 12.99
CA GLN A 224 23.35 -7.58 14.20
C GLN A 224 22.38 -6.43 13.99
N GLY A 225 22.69 -5.49 13.10
CA GLY A 225 21.81 -4.36 12.79
C GLY A 225 20.45 -4.75 12.19
N LEU A 226 20.28 -5.99 11.71
CA LEU A 226 18.96 -6.49 11.30
C LEU A 226 17.96 -6.55 12.47
N TRP A 227 18.43 -6.61 13.72
CA TRP A 227 17.56 -6.54 14.90
C TRP A 227 16.99 -5.15 15.17
N ASP A 228 17.56 -4.10 14.55
CA ASP A 228 17.07 -2.72 14.65
C ASP A 228 15.91 -2.43 13.67
N LEU A 229 15.56 -3.39 12.80
CA LEU A 229 14.38 -3.28 11.94
C LEU A 229 13.11 -3.12 12.79
N HIS A 230 12.19 -2.29 12.30
CA HIS A 230 10.86 -2.18 12.90
C HIS A 230 9.99 -3.40 12.59
N ALA A 231 10.08 -3.91 11.36
CA ALA A 231 9.37 -5.11 10.96
C ALA A 231 10.04 -5.84 9.79
N ILE A 232 9.85 -7.16 9.73
CA ILE A 232 10.10 -8.00 8.57
C ILE A 232 8.76 -8.43 8.00
N ARG A 233 8.56 -8.24 6.70
CA ARG A 233 7.43 -8.78 5.93
C ARG A 233 7.95 -9.84 4.97
N THR A 234 7.58 -11.09 5.22
CA THR A 234 7.99 -12.22 4.39
C THR A 234 6.97 -12.48 3.29
N SER A 235 7.39 -12.39 2.02
CA SER A 235 6.56 -12.83 0.90
C SER A 235 6.51 -14.36 0.85
N LEU A 236 5.31 -14.93 1.07
CA LEU A 236 5.06 -16.36 0.94
C LEU A 236 4.54 -16.69 -0.46
N TYR A 237 5.11 -17.76 -1.04
CA TYR A 237 4.83 -18.18 -2.42
C TYR A 237 4.12 -19.54 -2.52
N GLY A 238 3.45 -19.93 -1.44
CA GLY A 238 2.82 -21.24 -1.27
C GLY A 238 2.89 -21.69 0.19
N LEU A 239 2.50 -22.95 0.44
CA LEU A 239 2.56 -23.60 1.75
C LEU A 239 3.20 -25.00 1.68
N THR A 240 3.79 -25.36 0.54
CA THR A 240 4.54 -26.59 0.32
C THR A 240 5.77 -26.33 -0.57
N ASP A 241 6.75 -27.25 -0.56
CA ASP A 241 7.90 -27.15 -1.46
C ASP A 241 7.51 -27.26 -2.93
N GLU A 242 6.47 -28.03 -3.26
CA GLU A 242 5.95 -28.13 -4.62
C GLU A 242 5.40 -26.79 -5.11
N GLU A 243 4.56 -26.14 -4.29
CA GLU A 243 4.00 -24.83 -4.62
C GLU A 243 5.08 -23.75 -4.73
N TYR A 244 6.03 -23.76 -3.81
CA TYR A 244 7.17 -22.85 -3.86
C TYR A 244 8.03 -23.09 -5.08
N GLN A 245 8.31 -24.34 -5.45
CA GLN A 245 9.10 -24.63 -6.64
C GLN A 245 8.36 -24.21 -7.92
N ALA A 246 7.06 -24.48 -8.02
CA ALA A 246 6.23 -24.03 -9.12
C ALA A 246 6.24 -22.51 -9.26
N THR A 247 6.25 -21.80 -8.12
CA THR A 247 6.23 -20.34 -8.11
C THR A 247 7.61 -19.74 -8.35
N THR A 248 8.62 -20.15 -7.59
CA THR A 248 9.95 -19.55 -7.47
C THR A 248 11.02 -20.20 -8.35
N GLY A 249 10.74 -21.37 -8.94
CA GLY A 249 11.72 -22.18 -9.66
C GLY A 249 12.80 -22.83 -8.77
N LYS A 250 12.71 -22.73 -7.44
CA LYS A 250 13.73 -23.26 -6.51
C LYS A 250 13.19 -24.39 -5.62
N GLN A 251 13.73 -25.59 -5.83
CA GLN A 251 13.40 -26.79 -5.04
C GLN A 251 13.83 -26.63 -3.56
N GLY A 252 13.03 -27.19 -2.64
CA GLY A 252 13.32 -27.24 -1.20
C GLY A 252 13.30 -25.86 -0.50
N SER A 253 12.76 -24.84 -1.18
CA SER A 253 12.82 -23.47 -0.68
C SER A 253 11.79 -23.16 0.39
N PHE A 254 10.61 -23.78 0.36
CA PHE A 254 9.62 -23.61 1.42
C PHE A 254 10.10 -24.19 2.73
N THR A 255 10.63 -25.42 2.72
CA THR A 255 11.16 -26.08 3.92
C THR A 255 12.20 -25.20 4.61
N ARG A 256 13.10 -24.59 3.83
CA ARG A 256 14.09 -23.66 4.36
C ARG A 256 13.47 -22.36 4.88
N VAL A 257 12.54 -21.74 4.14
CA VAL A 257 11.87 -20.51 4.59
C VAL A 257 11.10 -20.75 5.89
N ARG A 258 10.33 -21.85 5.99
CA ARG A 258 9.65 -22.28 7.22
C ARG A 258 10.63 -22.41 8.39
N ALA A 259 11.75 -23.12 8.19
CA ALA A 259 12.77 -23.29 9.23
C ALA A 259 13.39 -21.95 9.68
N ASN A 260 13.68 -21.06 8.73
CA ASN A 260 14.21 -19.72 9.02
C ASN A 260 13.20 -18.88 9.82
N LEU A 261 11.92 -18.88 9.45
CA LEU A 261 10.88 -18.14 10.17
C LEU A 261 10.71 -18.67 11.60
N ALA A 262 10.65 -19.99 11.78
CA ALA A 262 10.55 -20.60 13.11
C ALA A 262 11.78 -20.27 13.97
N ARG A 263 12.99 -20.36 13.40
CA ARG A 263 14.22 -20.01 14.13
C ARG A 263 14.29 -18.52 14.45
N PHE A 264 13.86 -17.65 13.54
CA PHE A 264 13.79 -16.22 13.79
C PHE A 264 12.81 -15.90 14.94
N GLN A 265 11.63 -16.52 14.98
CA GLN A 265 10.68 -16.35 16.08
C GLN A 265 11.29 -16.72 17.44
N GLN A 266 11.98 -17.86 17.52
CA GLN A 266 12.71 -18.28 18.72
C GLN A 266 13.75 -17.25 19.15
N LEU A 267 14.65 -16.88 18.22
CA LEU A 267 15.72 -15.91 18.50
C LEU A 267 15.19 -14.53 18.89
N ARG A 268 14.05 -14.12 18.30
CA ARG A 268 13.33 -12.89 18.62
C ARG A 268 12.78 -12.91 20.04
N ALA A 269 12.18 -14.03 20.45
CA ALA A 269 11.67 -14.22 21.81
C ALA A 269 12.82 -14.27 22.84
N GLU A 270 13.88 -15.04 22.58
CA GLU A 270 15.08 -15.13 23.43
C GLU A 270 15.75 -13.76 23.67
N ARG A 271 15.66 -12.84 22.70
CA ARG A 271 16.21 -11.48 22.77
C ARG A 271 15.25 -10.44 23.32
N GLU A 272 13.99 -10.80 23.51
CA GLU A 272 12.90 -9.84 23.76
C GLU A 272 12.87 -8.73 22.69
N ALA A 273 13.22 -9.07 21.44
CA ALA A 273 13.43 -8.07 20.40
C ALA A 273 12.09 -7.46 19.94
N PRO A 274 11.99 -6.12 19.83
CA PRO A 274 10.73 -5.43 19.51
C PRO A 274 10.33 -5.57 18.03
N ILE A 275 11.24 -6.04 17.18
CA ILE A 275 11.02 -6.28 15.74
C ILE A 275 9.76 -7.12 15.51
N ARG A 276 8.89 -6.65 14.60
CA ARG A 276 7.66 -7.37 14.23
C ARG A 276 7.94 -8.33 13.08
N LEU A 277 7.27 -9.48 13.08
CA LEU A 277 7.29 -10.44 11.98
C LEU A 277 5.89 -10.51 11.37
N GLY A 278 5.82 -10.31 10.06
CA GLY A 278 4.60 -10.53 9.31
C GLY A 278 4.83 -11.28 8.01
N LEU A 279 3.71 -11.72 7.43
CA LEU A 279 3.68 -12.42 6.14
C LEU A 279 2.95 -11.58 5.10
N SER A 280 3.30 -11.75 3.83
CA SER A 280 2.53 -11.29 2.69
C SER A 280 2.11 -12.51 1.89
N TYR A 281 0.82 -12.66 1.63
CA TYR A 281 0.27 -13.80 0.90
C TYR A 281 -0.68 -13.30 -0.19
N ILE A 282 -0.50 -13.82 -1.41
CA ILE A 282 -1.34 -13.48 -2.57
C ILE A 282 -2.33 -14.61 -2.81
N VAL A 283 -3.61 -14.27 -2.79
CA VAL A 283 -4.71 -15.15 -3.17
C VAL A 283 -4.85 -15.13 -4.68
N LEU A 284 -4.43 -16.22 -5.32
CA LEU A 284 -4.55 -16.41 -6.76
C LEU A 284 -5.95 -16.96 -7.12
N PRO A 285 -6.44 -16.70 -8.35
CA PRO A 285 -7.73 -17.22 -8.80
C PRO A 285 -7.81 -18.75 -8.71
N GLY A 286 -8.97 -19.25 -8.24
CA GLY A 286 -9.22 -20.68 -8.02
C GLY A 286 -8.42 -21.31 -6.87
N ARG A 287 -7.75 -20.51 -6.02
CA ARG A 287 -6.93 -21.01 -4.90
C ARG A 287 -7.36 -20.48 -3.53
N ALA A 288 -8.57 -19.92 -3.42
CA ALA A 288 -9.09 -19.36 -2.19
C ALA A 288 -9.17 -20.39 -1.04
N GLY A 289 -9.51 -21.65 -1.35
CA GLY A 289 -9.56 -22.74 -0.36
C GLY A 289 -8.24 -23.01 0.40
N ARG A 290 -7.11 -22.45 -0.05
CA ARG A 290 -5.82 -22.55 0.64
C ARG A 290 -5.71 -21.63 1.86
N LEU A 291 -6.58 -20.64 2.00
CA LEU A 291 -6.56 -19.73 3.14
C LEU A 291 -6.70 -20.46 4.47
N SER A 292 -7.49 -21.54 4.52
CA SER A 292 -7.60 -22.38 5.71
C SER A 292 -6.25 -23.00 6.13
N ALA A 293 -5.48 -23.50 5.17
CA ALA A 293 -4.14 -24.06 5.42
C ALA A 293 -3.13 -22.98 5.82
N LEU A 294 -3.29 -21.74 5.35
CA LEU A 294 -2.46 -20.62 5.76
C LEU A 294 -2.62 -20.33 7.26
N VAL A 295 -3.84 -20.39 7.80
CA VAL A 295 -4.07 -20.25 9.25
C VAL A 295 -3.38 -21.37 10.03
N ASP A 296 -3.43 -22.60 9.52
CA ASP A 296 -2.76 -23.74 10.17
C ASP A 296 -1.25 -23.56 10.18
N PHE A 297 -0.66 -23.14 9.06
CA PHE A 297 0.76 -22.82 8.98
C PHE A 297 1.17 -21.71 9.96
N ILE A 298 0.38 -20.64 10.09
CA ILE A 298 0.67 -19.56 11.04
C ILE A 298 0.59 -20.08 12.48
N ALA A 299 -0.42 -20.88 12.80
CA ALA A 299 -0.56 -21.46 14.13
C ALA A 299 0.62 -22.39 14.47
N GLU A 300 1.05 -23.25 13.53
CA GLU A 300 2.27 -24.07 13.68
C GLU A 300 3.52 -23.20 13.87
N LEU A 301 3.64 -22.09 13.12
CA LEU A 301 4.76 -21.17 13.26
C LEU A 301 4.79 -20.50 14.65
N ASN A 302 3.62 -20.25 15.23
CA ASN A 302 3.50 -19.67 16.58
C ASN A 302 3.93 -20.65 17.68
N GLU A 303 3.89 -21.96 17.45
CA GLU A 303 4.40 -22.96 18.40
C GLU A 303 5.90 -22.80 18.64
N ALA A 304 6.65 -22.23 17.68
CA ALA A 304 8.08 -21.96 17.84
C ALA A 304 8.39 -20.89 18.90
N ALA A 305 7.45 -19.97 19.16
CA ALA A 305 7.55 -18.94 20.19
C ALA A 305 6.15 -18.50 20.66
N PRO A 306 5.49 -19.27 21.55
CA PRO A 306 4.09 -19.02 21.93
C PRO A 306 3.85 -17.63 22.54
N ASP A 307 4.82 -17.11 23.29
CA ASP A 307 4.74 -15.78 23.93
C ASP A 307 5.06 -14.63 22.94
N ARG A 308 5.46 -14.96 21.71
CA ARG A 308 5.84 -13.99 20.68
C ARG A 308 5.34 -14.45 19.30
N PRO A 309 4.02 -14.58 19.11
CA PRO A 309 3.44 -15.05 17.86
C PRO A 309 3.69 -14.08 16.70
N LEU A 310 3.36 -14.52 15.49
CA LEU A 310 3.34 -13.69 14.28
C LEU A 310 2.45 -12.45 14.50
N ASP A 311 2.94 -11.28 14.14
CA ASP A 311 2.26 -10.01 14.42
C ASP A 311 1.16 -9.71 13.40
N TYR A 312 1.43 -9.90 12.11
CA TYR A 312 0.50 -9.53 11.06
C TYR A 312 0.61 -10.35 9.78
N ILE A 313 -0.44 -10.31 8.98
CA ILE A 313 -0.44 -10.78 7.60
C ILE A 313 -1.06 -9.75 6.68
N ASN A 314 -0.38 -9.45 5.57
CA ASN A 314 -0.96 -8.73 4.45
C ASN A 314 -1.53 -9.77 3.47
N LEU A 315 -2.85 -9.83 3.38
CA LEU A 315 -3.53 -10.63 2.38
C LEU A 315 -3.82 -9.75 1.17
N ARG A 316 -3.39 -10.19 0.00
CA ARG A 316 -3.58 -9.48 -1.27
C ARG A 316 -4.18 -10.43 -2.29
N GLU A 317 -4.77 -9.87 -3.32
CA GLU A 317 -5.37 -10.54 -4.45
C GLU A 317 -4.61 -10.18 -5.71
N ASP A 318 -4.47 -11.14 -6.63
CA ASP A 318 -3.95 -10.87 -7.96
C ASP A 318 -4.83 -11.51 -9.03
N TYR A 319 -5.68 -10.68 -9.64
CA TYR A 319 -6.51 -11.03 -10.78
C TYR A 319 -6.08 -10.30 -12.05
N SER A 320 -4.89 -9.68 -12.04
CA SER A 320 -4.38 -8.83 -13.12
C SER A 320 -4.21 -9.59 -14.45
N GLY A 321 -4.00 -10.92 -14.39
CA GLY A 321 -3.91 -11.79 -15.56
C GLY A 321 -5.22 -12.01 -16.33
N ARG A 322 -6.35 -11.40 -15.92
CA ARG A 322 -7.63 -11.51 -16.63
C ARG A 322 -7.88 -10.32 -17.56
N PRO A 323 -8.46 -10.53 -18.76
CA PRO A 323 -8.69 -9.46 -19.73
C PRO A 323 -9.52 -8.27 -19.21
N ASP A 324 -10.52 -8.56 -18.36
CA ASP A 324 -11.38 -7.56 -17.73
C ASP A 324 -11.00 -7.27 -16.28
N GLY A 325 -10.02 -7.99 -15.72
CA GLY A 325 -9.61 -7.92 -14.32
C GLY A 325 -10.68 -8.39 -13.33
N LYS A 326 -11.71 -9.12 -13.78
CA LYS A 326 -12.86 -9.50 -12.94
C LYS A 326 -12.87 -10.98 -12.56
N LEU A 327 -13.36 -11.24 -11.34
CA LEU A 327 -13.78 -12.57 -10.95
C LEU A 327 -15.16 -12.88 -11.52
N SER A 328 -15.41 -14.14 -11.90
CA SER A 328 -16.78 -14.57 -12.18
C SER A 328 -17.62 -14.51 -10.90
N PRO A 329 -18.96 -14.37 -11.00
CA PRO A 329 -19.84 -14.38 -9.83
C PRO A 329 -19.64 -15.59 -8.91
N ASP A 330 -19.41 -16.77 -9.49
CA ASP A 330 -19.22 -18.01 -8.73
C ASP A 330 -17.89 -18.03 -7.97
N GLU A 331 -16.77 -17.68 -8.64
CA GLU A 331 -15.46 -17.57 -7.98
C GLU A 331 -15.44 -16.47 -6.91
N ARG A 332 -16.22 -15.41 -7.12
CA ARG A 332 -16.39 -14.34 -6.15
C ARG A 332 -17.09 -14.84 -4.90
N ALA A 333 -18.19 -15.58 -5.06
CA ALA A 333 -18.91 -16.18 -3.94
C ALA A 333 -18.01 -17.17 -3.18
N GLU A 334 -17.27 -18.02 -3.91
CA GLU A 334 -16.28 -18.93 -3.32
C GLU A 334 -15.21 -18.18 -2.51
N LEU A 335 -14.62 -17.13 -3.09
CA LEU A 335 -13.62 -16.33 -2.41
C LEU A 335 -14.18 -15.64 -1.16
N GLN A 336 -15.40 -15.11 -1.23
CA GLN A 336 -16.04 -14.48 -0.08
C GLN A 336 -16.28 -15.49 1.05
N ASP A 337 -16.78 -16.68 0.73
CA ASP A 337 -16.98 -17.77 1.68
C ASP A 337 -15.65 -18.20 2.33
N GLU A 338 -14.61 -18.37 1.53
CA GLU A 338 -13.28 -18.75 2.02
C GLU A 338 -12.63 -17.65 2.87
N LEU A 339 -12.81 -16.37 2.55
CA LEU A 339 -12.36 -15.25 3.39
C LEU A 339 -13.09 -15.21 4.73
N ASN A 340 -14.39 -15.48 4.75
CA ASN A 340 -15.17 -15.58 5.99
C ASN A 340 -14.68 -16.74 6.86
N ARG A 341 -14.49 -17.94 6.27
CA ARG A 341 -13.91 -19.11 6.95
C ARG A 341 -12.51 -18.83 7.48
N PHE A 342 -11.67 -18.17 6.68
CA PHE A 342 -10.35 -17.73 7.07
C PHE A 342 -10.40 -16.82 8.30
N ARG A 343 -11.26 -15.79 8.29
CA ARG A 343 -11.42 -14.85 9.40
C ARG A 343 -11.84 -15.56 10.68
N GLU A 344 -12.83 -16.44 10.61
CA GLU A 344 -13.33 -17.20 11.76
C GLU A 344 -12.25 -18.13 12.32
N LYS A 345 -11.56 -18.87 11.45
CA LYS A 345 -10.49 -19.77 11.85
C LYS A 345 -9.28 -19.03 12.43
N ALA A 346 -8.90 -17.88 11.85
CA ALA A 346 -7.82 -17.04 12.35
C ALA A 346 -8.15 -16.46 13.73
N ALA A 347 -9.39 -16.01 13.96
CA ALA A 347 -9.82 -15.55 15.28
C ALA A 347 -9.74 -16.65 16.35
N GLN A 348 -9.99 -17.91 15.98
CA GLN A 348 -9.92 -19.05 16.88
C GLN A 348 -8.48 -19.53 17.13
N ARG A 349 -7.68 -19.68 16.07
CA ARG A 349 -6.34 -20.31 16.15
C ARG A 349 -5.20 -19.33 16.36
N THR A 350 -5.37 -18.08 15.96
CA THR A 350 -4.35 -17.03 15.98
C THR A 350 -4.97 -15.70 16.43
N PRO A 351 -5.56 -15.62 17.65
CA PRO A 351 -6.41 -14.49 18.07
C PRO A 351 -5.68 -13.14 18.13
N THR A 352 -4.35 -13.13 18.21
CA THR A 352 -3.52 -11.92 18.24
C THR A 352 -3.06 -11.46 16.85
N LEU A 353 -3.32 -12.25 15.79
CA LEU A 353 -2.88 -11.94 14.43
C LEU A 353 -3.65 -10.75 13.87
N HIS A 354 -2.93 -9.71 13.46
CA HIS A 354 -3.53 -8.64 12.68
C HIS A 354 -3.60 -9.01 11.19
N VAL A 355 -4.82 -9.11 10.65
CA VAL A 355 -5.03 -9.36 9.22
C VAL A 355 -5.33 -8.04 8.50
N ASP A 356 -4.47 -7.68 7.55
CA ASP A 356 -4.66 -6.55 6.66
C ASP A 356 -5.05 -7.03 5.26
N TYR A 357 -6.31 -6.79 4.88
CA TYR A 357 -6.88 -7.16 3.60
C TYR A 357 -6.59 -6.08 2.54
N GLY A 358 -6.20 -6.51 1.34
CA GLY A 358 -6.09 -5.66 0.16
C GLY A 358 -7.39 -4.94 -0.18
N TYR A 359 -7.31 -3.92 -1.04
CA TYR A 359 -8.43 -3.02 -1.32
C TYR A 359 -9.69 -3.76 -1.81
N ALA A 360 -9.57 -4.68 -2.77
CA ALA A 360 -10.73 -5.41 -3.28
C ALA A 360 -11.14 -6.57 -2.36
N LEU A 361 -10.21 -7.21 -1.64
CA LEU A 361 -10.57 -8.21 -0.63
C LEU A 361 -11.43 -7.61 0.50
N HIS A 362 -11.08 -6.41 0.97
CA HIS A 362 -11.88 -5.69 1.95
C HIS A 362 -13.29 -5.37 1.41
N SER A 363 -13.34 -4.85 0.18
CA SER A 363 -14.61 -4.53 -0.49
C SER A 363 -15.49 -5.77 -0.68
N LEU A 364 -14.89 -6.90 -1.03
CA LEU A 364 -15.58 -8.18 -1.20
C LEU A 364 -16.15 -8.70 0.12
N MET A 365 -15.39 -8.62 1.21
CA MET A 365 -15.87 -8.98 2.55
C MET A 365 -17.08 -8.14 2.99
N MET A 366 -17.16 -6.90 2.51
CA MET A 366 -18.28 -5.99 2.76
C MET A 366 -19.47 -6.22 1.82
N GLY A 367 -19.40 -7.21 0.91
CA GLY A 367 -20.49 -7.58 0.00
C GLY A 367 -20.54 -6.76 -1.30
N THR A 368 -19.60 -5.84 -1.52
CA THR A 368 -19.51 -5.08 -2.78
C THR A 368 -18.61 -5.71 -3.81
N ASP A 369 -18.90 -5.42 -5.07
CA ASP A 369 -17.99 -5.62 -6.18
C ASP A 369 -17.32 -4.27 -6.45
N VAL A 370 -16.08 -4.11 -6.00
CA VAL A 370 -15.28 -2.91 -6.28
C VAL A 370 -14.13 -3.35 -7.16
N GLN A 371 -14.09 -2.79 -8.37
CA GLN A 371 -12.97 -2.97 -9.27
C GLN A 371 -11.73 -2.30 -8.65
N LEU A 372 -10.59 -3.00 -8.66
CA LEU A 372 -9.32 -2.37 -8.32
C LEU A 372 -9.08 -1.16 -9.23
N VAL A 373 -8.61 -0.08 -8.63
CA VAL A 373 -8.16 1.08 -9.39
C VAL A 373 -7.08 0.62 -10.35
N ARG A 374 -7.33 0.82 -11.65
CA ARG A 374 -6.43 0.43 -12.73
C ARG A 374 -6.25 1.61 -13.67
N ILE A 375 -5.14 2.31 -13.46
CA ILE A 375 -4.58 3.27 -14.39
C ILE A 375 -4.18 2.55 -15.67
N ARG A 376 -4.44 3.20 -16.79
CA ARG A 376 -4.01 2.77 -18.12
C ARG A 376 -2.96 3.75 -18.61
N PRO A 377 -2.16 3.42 -19.63
CA PRO A 377 -1.16 4.34 -20.18
C PRO A 377 -1.72 5.74 -20.48
N GLU A 378 -2.96 5.84 -20.93
CA GLU A 378 -3.60 7.12 -21.27
C GLU A 378 -3.95 7.98 -20.04
N THR A 379 -4.06 7.35 -18.86
CA THR A 379 -4.36 8.01 -17.58
C THR A 379 -3.17 8.02 -16.63
N MET A 380 -2.01 7.51 -17.06
CA MET A 380 -0.75 7.71 -16.35
C MET A 380 -0.35 9.19 -16.41
N ARG A 381 0.29 9.66 -15.34
CA ARG A 381 0.70 11.06 -15.22
C ARG A 381 2.05 11.27 -15.89
N PRO A 382 2.19 12.21 -16.85
CA PRO A 382 3.48 12.49 -17.46
C PRO A 382 4.56 12.93 -16.46
N THR A 383 4.15 13.59 -15.37
CA THR A 383 5.07 14.02 -14.30
C THR A 383 5.24 12.97 -13.20
N ALA A 384 4.53 11.84 -13.27
CA ALA A 384 4.36 10.90 -12.17
C ALA A 384 4.07 11.65 -10.84
N HIS A 385 4.82 11.33 -9.78
CA HIS A 385 4.68 11.89 -8.44
C HIS A 385 5.94 11.70 -7.56
N PRO A 386 7.12 12.24 -7.93
CA PRO A 386 8.36 12.04 -7.17
C PRO A 386 8.32 12.61 -5.75
N GLN A 387 7.47 13.62 -5.48
CA GLN A 387 7.23 14.12 -4.13
C GLN A 387 6.54 13.09 -3.22
N VAL A 388 5.79 12.15 -3.80
CA VAL A 388 5.11 11.08 -3.04
C VAL A 388 6.08 9.96 -2.71
N SER A 389 6.68 9.37 -3.73
CA SER A 389 7.56 8.21 -3.55
C SER A 389 8.56 8.12 -4.69
N VAL A 390 9.79 7.70 -4.35
CA VAL A 390 10.83 7.30 -5.32
C VAL A 390 11.52 6.03 -4.87
N GLN A 391 12.21 5.36 -5.80
CA GLN A 391 12.97 4.15 -5.52
C GLN A 391 14.41 4.36 -5.95
N VAL A 392 15.35 3.97 -5.09
CA VAL A 392 16.78 4.09 -5.33
C VAL A 392 17.38 2.69 -5.39
N ASP A 393 18.01 2.34 -6.50
CA ASP A 393 18.66 1.05 -6.69
C ASP A 393 20.12 1.05 -6.19
N LEU A 394 20.79 -0.11 -6.27
CA LEU A 394 22.17 -0.27 -5.78
C LEU A 394 23.20 0.58 -6.56
N LEU A 395 22.87 1.05 -7.77
CA LEU A 395 23.72 1.93 -8.56
C LEU A 395 23.44 3.42 -8.28
N GLY A 396 22.43 3.71 -7.45
CA GLY A 396 22.00 5.07 -7.14
C GLY A 396 20.94 5.60 -8.10
N ASP A 397 20.48 4.81 -9.06
CA ASP A 397 19.47 5.26 -10.02
C ASP A 397 18.13 5.47 -9.32
N VAL A 398 17.52 6.62 -9.57
CA VAL A 398 16.28 7.07 -8.94
C VAL A 398 15.11 6.88 -9.91
N TYR A 399 14.12 6.11 -9.51
CA TYR A 399 12.95 5.78 -10.32
C TYR A 399 11.66 6.37 -9.74
N LEU A 400 10.72 6.70 -10.64
CA LEU A 400 9.41 7.29 -10.31
C LEU A 400 8.37 6.26 -9.81
N TYR A 401 8.50 5.00 -10.21
CA TYR A 401 7.53 3.94 -9.93
C TYR A 401 8.19 2.67 -9.38
N ARG A 402 7.49 1.99 -8.47
CA ARG A 402 8.10 0.94 -7.63
C ARG A 402 8.60 -0.26 -8.41
N GLU A 403 7.88 -0.65 -9.45
CA GLU A 403 8.25 -1.79 -10.30
C GLU A 403 9.19 -1.39 -11.45
N ALA A 404 9.57 -0.11 -11.58
CA ALA A 404 10.57 0.32 -12.56
C ALA A 404 12.01 0.07 -12.08
N ALA A 405 12.28 0.08 -10.77
CA ALA A 405 13.63 -0.06 -10.20
C ALA A 405 14.14 -1.53 -10.20
N PHE A 406 13.95 -2.25 -11.31
CA PHE A 406 14.49 -3.59 -11.54
C PHE A 406 15.58 -3.56 -12.60
N PRO A 407 16.76 -4.13 -12.31
CA PRO A 407 17.90 -4.06 -13.23
C PRO A 407 17.60 -4.75 -14.56
N GLY A 408 17.79 -4.01 -15.65
CA GLY A 408 17.64 -4.47 -17.02
C GLY A 408 16.19 -4.60 -17.50
N LEU A 409 15.20 -4.17 -16.71
CA LEU A 409 13.79 -4.25 -17.10
C LEU A 409 13.52 -3.33 -18.29
N ALA A 410 12.99 -3.90 -19.37
CA ALA A 410 12.70 -3.16 -20.60
C ALA A 410 11.72 -2.01 -20.32
N GLY A 411 12.08 -0.80 -20.76
CA GLY A 411 11.26 0.40 -20.59
C GLY A 411 11.41 1.11 -19.25
N ALA A 412 12.02 0.49 -18.23
CA ALA A 412 12.22 1.09 -16.91
C ALA A 412 13.03 2.40 -16.95
N ASP A 413 14.00 2.52 -17.87
CA ASP A 413 14.81 3.72 -18.04
C ASP A 413 13.98 4.97 -18.36
N ARG A 414 12.76 4.83 -18.91
CA ARG A 414 11.83 5.97 -19.10
C ARG A 414 11.46 6.64 -17.78
N TYR A 415 11.44 5.87 -16.70
CA TYR A 415 11.01 6.29 -15.37
C TYR A 415 12.19 6.59 -14.44
N ARG A 416 13.43 6.51 -14.94
CA ARG A 416 14.63 6.94 -14.22
C ARG A 416 14.81 8.45 -14.38
N ILE A 417 14.96 9.16 -13.28
CA ILE A 417 15.03 10.64 -13.25
C ILE A 417 16.40 11.20 -12.88
N GLY A 418 17.35 10.34 -12.51
CA GLY A 418 18.71 10.72 -12.19
C GLY A 418 19.43 9.63 -11.42
N THR A 419 20.60 9.98 -10.88
CA THR A 419 21.46 9.07 -10.12
C THR A 419 22.03 9.81 -8.93
N VAL A 420 21.86 9.24 -7.74
CA VAL A 420 22.53 9.69 -6.51
C VAL A 420 23.98 9.23 -6.55
N GLY A 421 24.89 10.13 -6.20
CA GLY A 421 26.32 9.84 -6.19
C GLY A 421 27.09 10.73 -5.22
N PRO A 422 28.43 10.71 -5.25
CA PRO A 422 29.26 11.53 -4.36
C PRO A 422 28.97 13.03 -4.42
N ASP A 423 28.60 13.52 -5.61
CA ASP A 423 28.39 14.95 -5.89
C ASP A 423 26.91 15.27 -6.22
N THR A 424 25.98 14.35 -5.95
CA THR A 424 24.56 14.54 -6.29
C THR A 424 23.66 13.88 -5.27
N THR A 425 22.85 14.66 -4.57
CA THR A 425 21.93 14.18 -3.52
C THR A 425 20.58 13.75 -4.09
N LEU A 426 19.77 13.03 -3.29
CA LEU A 426 18.42 12.65 -3.71
C LEU A 426 17.52 13.89 -3.86
N THR A 427 17.67 14.89 -3.00
CA THR A 427 16.96 16.18 -3.10
C THR A 427 17.26 16.83 -4.45
N GLU A 428 18.52 16.91 -4.85
CA GLU A 428 18.93 17.53 -6.11
C GLU A 428 18.35 16.79 -7.33
N VAL A 429 18.36 15.45 -7.32
CA VAL A 429 17.74 14.64 -8.40
C VAL A 429 16.24 14.95 -8.52
N VAL A 430 15.51 14.93 -7.39
CA VAL A 430 14.07 15.17 -7.37
C VAL A 430 13.73 16.62 -7.73
N GLU A 431 14.47 17.59 -7.18
CA GLU A 431 14.29 19.01 -7.47
C GLU A 431 14.54 19.32 -8.94
N SER A 432 15.62 18.78 -9.53
CA SER A 432 15.93 18.93 -10.95
C SER A 432 14.79 18.41 -11.85
N PHE A 433 14.26 17.21 -11.57
CA PHE A 433 13.15 16.66 -12.33
C PHE A 433 11.87 17.52 -12.21
N VAL A 434 11.50 17.92 -10.99
CA VAL A 434 10.29 18.71 -10.74
C VAL A 434 10.36 20.10 -11.35
N THR A 435 11.51 20.79 -11.22
CA THR A 435 11.67 22.19 -11.65
C THR A 435 11.97 22.33 -13.14
N SER A 436 12.62 21.35 -13.77
CA SER A 436 12.86 21.36 -15.23
C SER A 436 11.58 21.25 -16.06
N GLY A 437 10.48 20.78 -15.45
CA GLY A 437 9.24 20.47 -16.16
C GLY A 437 9.35 19.21 -17.03
N ALA A 438 10.33 18.35 -16.74
CA ALA A 438 10.48 17.08 -17.42
C ALA A 438 9.20 16.23 -17.29
N THR A 439 8.90 15.51 -18.37
CA THR A 439 7.74 14.62 -18.46
C THR A 439 8.15 13.32 -19.13
N VAL A 440 7.57 12.22 -18.66
CA VAL A 440 7.61 10.92 -19.31
C VAL A 440 6.37 10.78 -20.18
N THR A 441 6.52 10.25 -21.39
CA THR A 441 5.37 9.82 -22.21
C THR A 441 5.12 8.35 -21.94
N PRO A 442 4.00 7.98 -21.27
CA PRO A 442 3.67 6.58 -21.04
C PRO A 442 3.52 5.82 -22.36
N GLN A 443 3.99 4.59 -22.39
CA GLN A 443 3.81 3.65 -23.50
C GLN A 443 2.81 2.57 -23.13
N ALA A 444 2.34 1.82 -24.14
CA ALA A 444 1.55 0.62 -23.89
C ALA A 444 2.29 -0.31 -22.93
N GLU A 445 1.55 -0.90 -21.98
CA GLU A 445 2.05 -1.79 -20.93
C GLU A 445 2.82 -1.10 -19.79
N ASP A 446 3.04 0.22 -19.84
CA ASP A 446 3.70 0.94 -18.74
C ASP A 446 2.88 0.96 -17.44
N GLU A 447 1.57 0.66 -17.49
CA GLU A 447 0.75 0.51 -16.28
C GLU A 447 1.27 -0.60 -15.36
N TYR A 448 2.09 -1.50 -15.88
CA TYR A 448 2.79 -2.55 -15.15
C TYR A 448 3.82 -2.02 -14.15
N PHE A 449 4.39 -0.83 -14.38
CA PHE A 449 5.36 -0.25 -13.44
C PHE A 449 4.70 0.24 -12.15
N LEU A 450 3.38 0.41 -12.14
CA LEU A 450 2.61 0.92 -11.03
C LEU A 450 2.10 -0.23 -10.16
N ASP A 451 2.61 -0.33 -8.93
CA ASP A 451 2.02 -1.21 -7.93
C ASP A 451 0.67 -0.66 -7.41
N GLY A 452 -0.03 -1.41 -6.55
CA GLY A 452 -1.33 -0.97 -6.02
C GLY A 452 -1.31 0.36 -5.27
N PHE A 453 -0.17 0.83 -4.76
CA PHE A 453 -0.04 2.17 -4.18
C PHE A 453 0.11 3.23 -5.27
N ASP A 454 1.00 3.01 -6.25
CA ASP A 454 1.19 3.94 -7.37
C ASP A 454 -0.10 4.14 -8.18
N GLN A 455 -0.88 3.06 -8.36
CA GLN A 455 -2.21 3.07 -8.98
C GLN A 455 -3.18 4.00 -8.22
N ALA A 456 -3.26 3.85 -6.88
CA ALA A 456 -4.16 4.64 -6.03
C ALA A 456 -3.75 6.11 -5.95
N VAL A 457 -2.45 6.39 -5.80
CA VAL A 457 -1.91 7.76 -5.76
C VAL A 457 -2.18 8.47 -7.09
N THR A 458 -1.89 7.80 -8.21
CA THR A 458 -2.13 8.35 -9.55
C THR A 458 -3.61 8.64 -9.77
N ALA A 459 -4.51 7.73 -9.39
CA ALA A 459 -5.95 7.96 -9.51
C ALA A 459 -6.44 9.14 -8.67
N ARG A 460 -5.96 9.26 -7.42
CA ARG A 460 -6.31 10.41 -6.57
C ARG A 460 -5.83 11.72 -7.17
N LEU A 461 -4.59 11.79 -7.64
CA LEU A 461 -4.04 13.00 -8.25
C LEU A 461 -4.82 13.39 -9.52
N ASN A 462 -5.16 12.44 -10.37
CA ASN A 462 -5.97 12.69 -11.58
C ASN A 462 -7.37 13.21 -11.23
N GLN A 463 -8.00 12.64 -10.20
CA GLN A 463 -9.28 13.12 -9.71
C GLN A 463 -9.16 14.55 -9.15
N MET A 464 -8.09 14.86 -8.40
CA MET A 464 -7.87 16.21 -7.85
C MET A 464 -7.61 17.25 -8.95
N GLU A 465 -6.91 16.89 -10.03
CA GLU A 465 -6.74 17.77 -11.19
C GLU A 465 -8.07 18.02 -11.91
N THR A 466 -8.90 16.98 -12.06
CA THR A 466 -10.25 17.11 -12.61
C THR A 466 -11.08 18.07 -11.74
N ASP A 467 -11.06 17.89 -10.42
CA ASP A 467 -11.75 18.78 -9.48
C ASP A 467 -11.26 20.22 -9.62
N ILE A 468 -9.96 20.46 -9.75
CA ILE A 468 -9.40 21.79 -9.96
C ILE A 468 -9.92 22.39 -11.27
N ALA A 469 -9.89 21.63 -12.36
CA ALA A 469 -10.38 22.08 -13.67
C ALA A 469 -11.88 22.43 -13.64
N ASP A 470 -12.67 21.70 -12.87
CA ASP A 470 -14.11 21.93 -12.71
C ASP A 470 -14.47 23.07 -11.74
N GLY A 471 -13.46 23.65 -11.06
CA GLY A 471 -13.62 24.76 -10.11
C GLY A 471 -13.83 24.33 -8.66
N TRP A 472 -13.58 23.05 -8.33
CA TRP A 472 -13.70 22.49 -6.99
C TRP A 472 -12.40 22.48 -6.18
N GLY A 473 -11.37 23.20 -6.64
CA GLY A 473 -10.03 23.22 -6.03
C GLY A 473 -10.06 23.36 -4.50
N GLU A 474 -10.71 24.36 -3.94
CA GLU A 474 -10.76 24.61 -2.49
C GLU A 474 -11.54 23.55 -1.69
N ARG A 475 -12.30 22.68 -2.35
CA ARG A 475 -13.16 21.66 -1.72
C ARG A 475 -12.68 20.22 -1.94
N ARG A 476 -11.65 19.99 -2.78
CA ARG A 476 -11.09 18.65 -3.07
C ARG A 476 -10.64 17.86 -1.84
N GLY A 477 -10.29 18.56 -0.76
CA GLY A 477 -9.84 17.99 0.53
C GLY A 477 -10.95 17.83 1.57
N PHE A 478 -12.23 17.73 1.19
CA PHE A 478 -13.35 17.68 2.15
C PHE A 478 -13.29 16.49 3.14
N LEU A 479 -12.52 15.44 2.84
CA LEU A 479 -12.25 14.28 3.70
C LEU A 479 -11.03 14.45 4.63
N ARG A 480 -10.24 15.53 4.49
CA ARG A 480 -8.95 15.74 5.18
C ARG A 480 -9.05 15.82 6.68
#